data_AF-A0A8T7EK86-F1
#
_entry.id   AF-A0A8T7EK86-F1
#
_cell.length_a   1.000
_cell.length_b   1.000
_cell.length_c   1.000
_cell.angle_alpha   90.00
_cell.angle_beta   90.00
_cell.angle_gamma   90.00
#
_symmetry.space_group_name_H-M   'P 1'
#
loop_
_entity.id
_entity.type
_entity.pdbx_description
1 polymer ?
#
loop_
_entity_poly.entity_id
_entity_poly.type
_entity_poly.pdbx_seq_one_letter_code
_entity_poly.pdbx_strand_id
1 'polypeptide(L)'
;MTEKTLTTDLLTALSPDDLNLYFKQSNWIESGSWRDVATIWARDLTEVLIPKSQDFADYAPRVYEALSTLARTEQRPVLEVYNDIRESSGDTVRIRVRHPDSDDGSIPLVDGVKLYQATYEMLISAAAVVDQKRGYLPNRKPAEAMNYVQKSRIGQTEHGSYVIVVHSSLDDSSSATDDQLSPFGRRVLETLASTLASLSTISEHVDPDLVGEDALDSEVDDFVRQGGSVDFCDAIYKLVEGAKQQRVEVELSWSRAVTAPKLLPVSYVIDKQIADLSERLGNTVRRQWQAELKTVKGTVIRLGARERRRGRRCYG
;
A
#
# COMPACT_ATOMS: atom_id res chain seq x y z
N MET A 1 19.46 25.39 -17.08
CA MET A 1 18.84 24.37 -16.20
C MET A 1 19.07 24.84 -14.78
N THR A 2 18.04 25.38 -14.14
CA THR A 2 18.12 25.94 -12.80
C THR A 2 18.21 24.77 -11.81
N GLU A 3 19.35 24.60 -11.13
CA GLU A 3 19.42 23.73 -9.96
C GLU A 3 18.34 24.20 -8.97
N LYS A 4 17.34 23.35 -8.69
CA LYS A 4 16.38 23.59 -7.61
C LYS A 4 17.18 23.56 -6.31
N THR A 5 17.51 24.72 -5.77
CA THR A 5 18.15 24.85 -4.45
C THR A 5 17.18 24.39 -3.38
N LEU A 6 17.63 23.52 -2.46
CA LEU A 6 16.86 23.14 -1.27
C LEU A 6 16.65 24.38 -0.40
N THR A 7 15.40 24.72 -0.12
CA THR A 7 15.05 25.85 0.76
C THR A 7 15.19 25.44 2.23
N THR A 8 15.32 26.43 3.12
CA THR A 8 15.35 26.20 4.57
C THR A 8 14.17 25.36 5.05
N ASP A 9 12.96 25.62 4.54
CA ASP A 9 11.75 24.88 4.92
C ASP A 9 11.83 23.39 4.55
N LEU A 10 12.39 23.08 3.37
CA LEU A 10 12.58 21.69 2.93
C LEU A 10 13.58 20.96 3.80
N LEU A 11 14.66 21.63 4.21
CA LEU A 11 15.70 21.07 5.07
C LEU A 11 15.19 20.81 6.49
N THR A 12 14.40 21.74 7.03
CA THR A 12 13.77 21.57 8.36
C THR A 12 12.70 20.48 8.36
N ALA A 13 12.11 20.15 7.21
CA ALA A 13 11.11 19.09 7.11
C ALA A 13 11.67 17.67 7.29
N LEU A 14 12.97 17.45 7.07
CA LEU A 14 13.60 16.17 7.40
C LEU A 14 13.73 16.06 8.91
N SER A 15 13.28 14.95 9.51
CA SER A 15 13.46 14.73 10.94
C SER A 15 14.84 14.15 11.25
N PRO A 16 15.36 14.35 12.48
CA PRO A 16 16.57 13.66 12.95
C PRO A 16 16.48 12.14 12.80
N ASP A 17 15.29 11.58 12.99
CA ASP A 17 15.06 10.14 12.88
C ASP A 17 15.19 9.66 11.43
N ASP A 18 14.63 10.40 10.46
CA ASP A 18 14.78 10.08 9.02
C ASP A 18 16.24 10.13 8.59
N LEU A 19 16.98 11.14 9.07
CA LEU A 19 18.41 11.28 8.82
C LEU A 19 19.20 10.11 9.43
N ASN A 20 19.02 9.83 10.71
CA ASN A 20 19.70 8.71 11.39
C ASN A 20 19.38 7.37 10.72
N LEU A 21 18.12 7.16 10.36
CA LEU A 21 17.66 5.95 9.68
C LEU A 21 18.34 5.77 8.32
N TYR A 22 18.45 6.84 7.52
CA TYR A 22 19.16 6.80 6.25
C TYR A 22 20.65 6.48 6.43
N PHE A 23 21.34 7.12 7.38
CA PHE A 23 22.75 6.85 7.63
C PHE A 23 22.99 5.38 8.02
N LYS A 24 22.13 4.84 8.90
CA LYS A 24 22.15 3.43 9.29
C LYS A 24 22.02 2.48 8.10
N GLN A 25 21.25 2.85 7.08
CA GLN A 25 21.03 2.05 5.86
C GLN A 25 22.15 2.21 4.83
N SER A 26 22.86 3.34 4.84
CA SER A 26 23.84 3.73 3.82
C SER A 26 25.29 3.36 4.17
N ASN A 27 25.48 2.28 4.93
CA ASN A 27 26.77 1.79 5.41
C ASN A 27 27.56 2.80 6.27
N TRP A 28 26.86 3.71 6.96
CA TRP A 28 27.47 4.53 8.00
C TRP A 28 27.31 3.85 9.35
N ILE A 29 28.29 4.05 10.23
CA ILE A 29 28.32 3.49 11.58
C ILE A 29 28.15 4.65 12.56
N GLU A 30 27.21 4.51 13.49
CA GLU A 30 27.08 5.44 14.61
C GLU A 30 28.32 5.31 15.50
N SER A 31 29.20 6.31 15.48
CA SER A 31 30.47 6.30 16.22
C SER A 31 30.35 6.97 17.60
N GLY A 32 29.22 7.63 17.87
CA GLY A 32 28.90 8.19 19.18
C GLY A 32 27.94 9.37 19.10
N SER A 33 28.02 10.25 20.10
CA SER A 33 27.26 11.48 20.15
C SER A 33 28.15 12.66 20.50
N TRP A 34 27.85 13.82 19.94
CA TRP A 34 28.47 15.07 20.32
C TRP A 34 27.59 15.76 21.35
N ARG A 35 27.99 15.61 22.63
CA ARG A 35 27.19 16.06 23.78
C ARG A 35 25.74 15.54 23.64
N ASP A 36 24.77 16.36 23.99
CA ASP A 36 23.35 16.03 23.82
C ASP A 36 22.68 16.74 22.64
N VAL A 37 23.46 17.20 21.66
CA VAL A 37 22.94 18.01 20.55
C VAL A 37 23.04 17.31 19.19
N ALA A 38 23.92 16.31 19.02
CA ALA A 38 24.04 15.60 17.75
C ALA A 38 24.49 14.14 17.94
N THR A 39 24.13 13.29 16.98
CA THR A 39 24.73 11.95 16.77
C THR A 39 25.89 12.06 15.77
N ILE A 40 26.91 11.22 15.94
CA ILE A 40 28.10 11.18 15.08
C ILE A 40 28.02 9.90 14.26
N TRP A 41 28.10 10.06 12.94
CA TRP A 41 28.11 8.96 11.99
C TRP A 41 29.42 8.96 11.21
N ALA A 42 30.05 7.79 11.06
CA ALA A 42 31.32 7.63 10.38
C ALA A 42 31.23 6.62 9.23
N ARG A 43 31.92 6.93 8.14
CA ARG A 43 32.19 6.00 7.03
C ARG A 43 33.55 6.32 6.43
N ASP A 44 34.41 5.31 6.36
CA ASP A 44 35.82 5.44 5.98
C ASP A 44 36.54 6.51 6.81
N LEU A 45 37.01 7.60 6.20
CA LEU A 45 37.66 8.74 6.87
C LEU A 45 36.73 9.96 7.00
N THR A 46 35.43 9.78 6.75
CA THR A 46 34.44 10.86 6.77
C THR A 46 33.54 10.73 7.99
N GLU A 47 33.30 11.84 8.67
CA GLU A 47 32.35 11.94 9.77
C GLU A 47 31.28 12.97 9.46
N VAL A 48 30.06 12.71 9.94
CA VAL A 48 28.91 13.62 9.82
C VAL A 48 28.21 13.73 11.18
N LEU A 49 27.80 14.95 11.51
CA LEU A 49 26.98 15.24 12.66
C LEU A 49 25.51 15.38 12.25
N ILE A 50 24.62 14.64 12.88
CA ILE A 50 23.17 14.77 12.69
C ILE A 50 22.57 15.44 13.94
N PRO A 51 21.96 16.63 13.82
CA PRO A 51 21.36 17.29 14.98
C PRO A 51 20.19 16.48 15.56
N LYS A 52 20.12 16.40 16.89
CA LYS A 52 19.08 15.64 17.60
C LYS A 52 17.72 16.34 17.69
N SER A 53 17.64 17.65 17.44
CA SER A 53 16.39 18.42 17.52
C SER A 53 16.25 19.42 16.37
N GLN A 54 15.04 19.52 15.81
CA GLN A 54 14.64 20.50 14.81
C GLN A 54 14.50 21.92 15.38
N ASP A 55 14.42 22.06 16.71
CA ASP A 55 14.27 23.35 17.39
C ASP A 55 15.57 24.19 17.39
N PHE A 56 16.70 23.60 16.98
CA PHE A 56 17.96 24.32 16.93
C PHE A 56 17.95 25.37 15.82
N ALA A 57 18.39 26.59 16.15
CA ALA A 57 18.43 27.71 15.21
C ALA A 57 19.31 27.43 13.97
N ASP A 58 20.31 26.57 14.10
CA ASP A 58 21.18 26.13 13.01
C ASP A 58 20.81 24.75 12.43
N TYR A 59 19.61 24.24 12.66
CA TYR A 59 19.20 22.92 12.17
C TYR A 59 19.35 22.78 10.65
N ALA A 60 18.70 23.65 9.88
CA ALA A 60 18.72 23.60 8.41
C ALA A 60 20.14 23.63 7.80
N PRO A 61 21.07 24.54 8.20
CA PRO A 61 22.43 24.48 7.67
C PRO A 61 23.19 23.21 8.06
N ARG A 62 22.92 22.60 9.24
CA ARG A 62 23.53 21.31 9.61
C ARG A 62 22.99 20.14 8.80
N VAL A 63 21.68 20.12 8.54
CA VAL A 63 21.08 19.14 7.63
C VAL A 63 21.65 19.27 6.22
N TYR A 64 21.80 20.49 5.71
CA TYR A 64 22.41 20.71 4.40
C TYR A 64 23.86 20.23 4.32
N GLU A 65 24.64 20.45 5.38
CA GLU A 65 26.03 19.96 5.50
C GLU A 65 26.07 18.41 5.48
N ALA A 66 25.16 17.75 6.21
CA ALA A 66 25.02 16.30 6.20
C ALA A 66 24.63 15.77 4.81
N LEU A 67 23.62 16.36 4.16
CA LEU A 67 23.18 16.00 2.81
C LEU A 67 24.29 16.19 1.77
N SER A 68 25.04 17.30 1.87
CA SER A 68 26.16 17.58 0.96
C SER A 68 27.28 16.56 1.11
N THR A 69 27.53 16.13 2.36
CA THR A 69 28.54 15.09 2.63
C THR A 69 28.10 13.74 2.09
N LEU A 70 26.84 13.35 2.30
CA LEU A 70 26.25 12.14 1.70
C LEU A 70 26.32 12.17 0.16
N ALA A 71 25.89 13.26 -0.46
CA ALA A 71 25.91 13.46 -1.91
C ALA A 71 27.32 13.25 -2.50
N ARG A 72 28.35 13.78 -1.83
CA ARG A 72 29.75 13.58 -2.23
C ARG A 72 30.20 12.12 -2.06
N THR A 73 29.87 11.50 -0.94
CA THR A 73 30.25 10.10 -0.65
C THR A 73 29.54 9.12 -1.58
N GLU A 74 28.29 9.39 -1.93
CA GLU A 74 27.47 8.54 -2.80
C GLU A 74 27.61 8.87 -4.30
N GLN A 75 28.30 9.96 -4.64
CA GLN A 75 28.49 10.45 -6.02
C GLN A 75 27.17 10.74 -6.75
N ARG A 76 26.22 11.37 -6.06
CA ARG A 76 24.88 11.70 -6.58
C ARG A 76 24.46 13.13 -6.21
N PRO A 77 23.53 13.75 -6.95
CA PRO A 77 23.07 15.10 -6.62
C PRO A 77 22.44 15.20 -5.23
N VAL A 78 22.66 16.33 -4.54
CA VAL A 78 22.10 16.60 -3.20
C VAL A 78 20.58 16.44 -3.17
N LEU A 79 19.90 16.85 -4.25
CA LEU A 79 18.44 16.71 -4.35
C LEU A 79 17.98 15.25 -4.42
N GLU A 80 18.76 14.36 -5.04
CA GLU A 80 18.45 12.93 -5.04
C GLU A 80 18.60 12.33 -3.64
N VAL A 81 19.67 12.68 -2.92
CA VAL A 81 19.86 12.26 -1.52
C VAL A 81 18.74 12.79 -0.64
N TYR A 82 18.36 14.06 -0.78
CA TYR A 82 17.24 14.64 -0.05
C TYR A 82 15.94 13.84 -0.25
N ASN A 83 15.61 13.54 -1.51
CA ASN A 83 14.41 12.75 -1.82
C ASN A 83 14.51 11.33 -1.26
N ASP A 84 15.67 10.68 -1.38
CA ASP A 84 15.91 9.35 -0.83
C ASP A 84 15.77 9.34 0.72
N ILE A 85 16.27 10.36 1.43
CA ILE A 85 16.08 10.48 2.90
C ILE A 85 14.61 10.68 3.24
N ARG A 86 13.92 11.56 2.51
CA ARG A 86 12.49 11.79 2.71
C ARG A 86 11.66 10.52 2.48
N GLU A 87 12.12 9.64 1.60
CA GLU A 87 11.49 8.34 1.30
C GLU A 87 12.07 7.19 2.17
N SER A 88 13.08 7.45 3.00
CA SER A 88 13.74 6.42 3.83
C SER A 88 12.92 6.02 5.05
N SER A 89 12.00 6.89 5.51
CA SER A 89 11.17 6.71 6.70
C SER A 89 10.08 5.64 6.56
N GLY A 90 9.77 5.23 5.33
CA GLY A 90 8.79 4.20 5.04
C GLY A 90 8.46 4.15 3.55
N ASP A 91 7.80 3.08 3.14
CA ASP A 91 7.34 3.00 1.76
C ASP A 91 6.25 4.04 1.49
N THR A 92 6.07 4.41 0.23
CA THR A 92 5.07 5.40 -0.15
C THR A 92 4.18 4.85 -1.25
N VAL A 93 2.88 5.14 -1.17
CA VAL A 93 1.94 4.99 -2.28
C VAL A 93 1.40 6.36 -2.67
N ARG A 94 1.44 6.68 -3.97
CA ARG A 94 0.90 7.90 -4.55
C ARG A 94 -0.30 7.53 -5.43
N ILE A 95 -1.44 8.14 -5.14
CA ILE A 95 -2.67 8.00 -5.91
C ILE A 95 -2.88 9.33 -6.63
N ARG A 96 -2.55 9.37 -7.92
CA ARG A 96 -2.70 10.55 -8.76
C ARG A 96 -3.96 10.43 -9.59
N VAL A 97 -4.77 11.49 -9.57
CA VAL A 97 -5.97 11.59 -10.41
C VAL A 97 -5.90 12.80 -11.31
N ARG A 98 -6.59 12.72 -12.45
CA ARG A 98 -6.84 13.86 -13.33
C ARG A 98 -8.34 14.05 -13.48
N HIS A 99 -8.83 15.16 -12.95
CA HIS A 99 -10.23 15.50 -13.07
C HIS A 99 -10.50 16.16 -14.43
N PRO A 100 -11.52 15.75 -15.19
CA PRO A 100 -11.81 16.29 -16.53
C PRO A 100 -12.02 17.80 -16.54
N ASP A 101 -12.59 18.34 -15.46
CA ASP A 101 -12.95 19.76 -15.34
C ASP A 101 -11.86 20.62 -14.67
N SER A 102 -10.65 20.09 -14.43
CA SER A 102 -9.58 20.81 -13.73
C SER A 102 -8.18 20.50 -14.24
N ASP A 103 -7.58 21.51 -14.87
CA ASP A 103 -6.19 21.49 -15.36
C ASP A 103 -5.19 21.98 -14.30
N ASP A 104 -5.66 22.60 -13.21
CA ASP A 104 -4.79 23.15 -12.15
C ASP A 104 -4.44 22.14 -11.05
N GLY A 105 -4.92 20.89 -11.19
CA GLY A 105 -4.69 19.82 -10.23
C GLY A 105 -5.62 19.86 -9.01
N SER A 106 -6.68 20.66 -9.03
CA SER A 106 -7.77 20.60 -8.06
C SER A 106 -8.82 19.53 -8.44
N ILE A 107 -9.62 19.11 -7.45
CA ILE A 107 -10.81 18.26 -7.68
C ILE A 107 -12.00 18.80 -6.86
N PRO A 108 -13.24 18.51 -7.26
CA PRO A 108 -14.40 18.84 -6.45
C PRO A 108 -14.30 18.23 -5.05
N LEU A 109 -14.67 19.00 -4.02
CA LEU A 109 -14.55 18.59 -2.61
C LEU A 109 -15.20 17.23 -2.32
N VAL A 110 -16.40 17.01 -2.87
CA VAL A 110 -17.15 15.76 -2.68
C VAL A 110 -16.41 14.58 -3.29
N ASP A 111 -15.77 14.75 -4.43
CA ASP A 111 -15.01 13.69 -5.09
C ASP A 111 -13.68 13.44 -4.37
N GLY A 112 -13.07 14.47 -3.79
CA GLY A 112 -11.94 14.32 -2.88
C GLY A 112 -12.25 13.46 -1.66
N VAL A 113 -13.38 13.69 -0.98
CA VAL A 113 -13.81 12.85 0.16
C VAL A 113 -13.92 11.38 -0.24
N LYS A 114 -14.54 11.09 -1.40
CA LYS A 114 -14.67 9.72 -1.90
C LYS A 114 -13.32 9.11 -2.28
N LEU A 115 -12.42 9.90 -2.88
CA LEU A 115 -11.09 9.44 -3.25
C LEU A 115 -10.28 9.03 -2.01
N TYR A 116 -10.32 9.84 -0.94
CA TYR A 116 -9.69 9.46 0.34
C TYR A 116 -10.31 8.19 0.94
N GLN A 117 -11.64 8.07 0.90
CA GLN A 117 -12.33 6.88 1.41
C GLN A 117 -11.95 5.62 0.61
N ALA A 118 -11.93 5.70 -0.72
CA ALA A 118 -11.52 4.59 -1.58
C ALA A 118 -10.04 4.22 -1.40
N THR A 119 -9.17 5.22 -1.21
CA THR A 119 -7.75 5.01 -0.89
C THR A 119 -7.58 4.25 0.43
N TYR A 120 -8.32 4.65 1.47
CA TYR A 120 -8.34 3.95 2.75
C TYR A 120 -8.83 2.50 2.60
N GLU A 121 -9.93 2.28 1.87
CA GLU A 121 -10.51 0.95 1.63
C GLU A 121 -9.57 0.03 0.84
N MET A 122 -8.82 0.57 -0.12
CA MET A 122 -7.80 -0.15 -0.88
C MET A 122 -6.66 -0.62 0.04
N LEU A 123 -6.14 0.28 0.89
CA LEU A 123 -5.03 -0.07 1.78
C LEU A 123 -5.44 -1.04 2.89
N ILE A 124 -6.61 -0.85 3.52
CA ILE A 124 -7.07 -1.76 4.57
C ILE A 124 -7.43 -3.15 4.02
N SER A 125 -7.93 -3.24 2.78
CA SER A 125 -8.25 -4.54 2.16
C SER A 125 -6.98 -5.32 1.83
N ALA A 126 -5.95 -4.67 1.28
CA ALA A 126 -4.62 -5.27 1.10
C ALA A 126 -4.01 -5.71 2.44
N ALA A 127 -4.10 -4.86 3.48
CA ALA A 127 -3.56 -5.17 4.80
C ALA A 127 -4.27 -6.35 5.48
N ALA A 128 -5.58 -6.50 5.28
CA ALA A 128 -6.37 -7.56 5.91
C ALA A 128 -6.04 -8.98 5.41
N VAL A 129 -5.32 -9.11 4.30
CA VAL A 129 -4.98 -10.39 3.66
C VAL A 129 -3.48 -10.66 3.59
N VAL A 130 -2.67 -9.89 4.33
CA VAL A 130 -1.22 -10.11 4.39
C VAL A 130 -0.89 -11.51 4.91
N ASP A 131 -1.39 -11.88 6.09
CA ASP A 131 -1.06 -13.17 6.70
C ASP A 131 -1.99 -14.32 6.25
N GLN A 132 -3.20 -14.00 5.80
CA GLN A 132 -4.15 -15.00 5.33
C GLN A 132 -4.95 -14.48 4.13
N LYS A 133 -4.58 -14.98 2.95
CA LYS A 133 -5.28 -14.75 1.68
C LYS A 133 -6.71 -15.26 1.76
N ARG A 134 -7.66 -14.43 1.39
CA ARG A 134 -9.10 -14.75 1.39
C ARG A 134 -9.83 -13.82 0.43
N GLY A 135 -10.72 -14.37 -0.38
CA GLY A 135 -11.52 -13.58 -1.32
C GLY A 135 -12.58 -12.71 -0.64
N TYR A 136 -13.01 -13.05 0.58
CA TYR A 136 -14.03 -12.31 1.32
C TYR A 136 -13.52 -11.93 2.71
N LEU A 137 -13.56 -10.63 3.05
CA LEU A 137 -13.06 -10.16 4.33
C LEU A 137 -14.12 -10.23 5.43
N PRO A 138 -13.73 -10.52 6.68
CA PRO A 138 -14.65 -10.43 7.81
C PRO A 138 -15.10 -8.98 8.06
N ASN A 139 -16.30 -8.82 8.64
CA ASN A 139 -16.85 -7.50 9.03
C ASN A 139 -15.90 -6.72 9.95
N ARG A 140 -15.23 -7.43 10.87
CA ARG A 140 -14.18 -6.85 11.71
C ARG A 140 -12.83 -7.17 11.08
N LYS A 141 -12.10 -6.13 10.65
CA LYS A 141 -10.76 -6.27 10.08
C LYS A 141 -9.75 -6.76 11.14
N PRO A 142 -8.70 -7.49 10.74
CA PRO A 142 -7.62 -7.89 11.65
C PRO A 142 -7.03 -6.70 12.40
N ALA A 143 -6.63 -6.91 13.67
CA ALA A 143 -6.10 -5.84 14.50
C ALA A 143 -4.82 -5.23 13.91
N GLU A 144 -3.96 -6.04 13.31
CA GLU A 144 -2.71 -5.61 12.68
C GLU A 144 -2.96 -4.74 11.44
N ALA A 145 -3.92 -5.12 10.60
CA ALA A 145 -4.37 -4.31 9.47
C ALA A 145 -4.92 -2.94 9.93
N MET A 146 -5.67 -2.93 11.05
CA MET A 146 -6.19 -1.69 11.62
C MET A 146 -5.08 -0.80 12.21
N ASN A 147 -4.10 -1.40 12.90
CA ASN A 147 -2.93 -0.71 13.43
C ASN A 147 -2.10 -0.09 12.30
N TYR A 148 -1.92 -0.82 11.19
CA TYR A 148 -1.24 -0.33 10.00
C TYR A 148 -1.85 0.96 9.45
N VAL A 149 -3.17 0.99 9.18
CA VAL A 149 -3.82 2.20 8.65
C VAL A 149 -3.85 3.35 9.66
N GLN A 150 -3.90 3.05 10.97
CA GLN A 150 -3.83 4.08 12.02
C GLN A 150 -2.45 4.74 12.12
N LYS A 151 -1.39 4.01 11.76
CA LYS A 151 -0.01 4.52 11.74
C LYS A 151 0.39 5.16 10.41
N SER A 152 -0.31 4.81 9.34
CA SER A 152 -0.10 5.40 8.02
C SER A 152 -0.44 6.89 8.05
N ARG A 153 0.33 7.71 7.33
CA ARG A 153 0.15 9.17 7.30
C ARG A 153 -0.10 9.66 5.89
N ILE A 154 -0.99 10.63 5.73
CA ILE A 154 -1.19 11.33 4.47
C ILE A 154 -0.16 12.47 4.37
N GLY A 155 0.62 12.47 3.30
CA GLY A 155 1.57 13.53 2.97
C GLY A 155 0.91 14.76 2.34
N GLN A 156 1.70 15.80 2.07
CA GLN A 156 1.21 16.96 1.32
C GLN A 156 0.89 16.59 -0.14
N THR A 157 -0.16 17.20 -0.70
CA THR A 157 -0.49 17.07 -2.12
C THR A 157 0.59 17.70 -2.99
N GLU A 158 1.00 17.02 -4.06
CA GLU A 158 2.04 17.50 -4.98
C GLU A 158 1.47 18.44 -6.06
N HIS A 159 2.28 19.38 -6.57
CA HIS A 159 1.87 20.30 -7.64
C HIS A 159 1.74 19.59 -9.00
N GLY A 160 0.71 19.95 -9.79
CA GLY A 160 0.53 19.54 -11.19
C GLY A 160 -0.54 18.48 -11.44
N SER A 161 -1.10 17.88 -10.39
CA SER A 161 -2.25 16.96 -10.40
C SER A 161 -2.72 16.74 -8.96
N TYR A 162 -3.97 16.36 -8.72
CA TYR A 162 -4.39 16.00 -7.37
C TYR A 162 -3.77 14.65 -6.99
N VAL A 163 -2.80 14.66 -6.09
CA VAL A 163 -2.07 13.46 -5.63
C VAL A 163 -2.32 13.24 -4.15
N ILE A 164 -2.86 12.09 -3.79
CA ILE A 164 -2.84 11.60 -2.41
C ILE A 164 -1.54 10.82 -2.21
N VAL A 165 -0.70 11.29 -1.31
CA VAL A 165 0.51 10.59 -0.90
C VAL A 165 0.23 9.91 0.44
N VAL A 166 0.43 8.59 0.54
CA VAL A 166 0.34 7.87 1.81
C VAL A 166 1.70 7.28 2.15
N HIS A 167 2.21 7.65 3.32
CA HIS A 167 3.41 7.10 3.92
C HIS A 167 3.05 5.86 4.75
N SER A 168 3.56 4.73 4.31
CA SER A 168 3.43 3.40 4.90
C SER A 168 4.62 3.17 5.84
N SER A 169 4.37 3.25 7.15
CA SER A 169 5.43 3.05 8.15
C SER A 169 5.99 1.62 8.08
N LEU A 170 7.31 1.51 8.25
CA LEU A 170 8.03 0.24 8.39
C LEU A 170 8.27 -0.14 9.85
N ASP A 171 7.59 0.50 10.80
CA ASP A 171 7.72 0.19 12.23
C ASP A 171 7.09 -1.17 12.57
N ASP A 172 7.94 -2.12 12.96
CA ASP A 172 7.51 -3.40 13.51
C ASP A 172 6.94 -3.23 14.92
N SER A 173 5.62 -3.08 15.05
CA SER A 173 4.94 -3.15 16.36
C SER A 173 4.50 -4.54 16.79
N SER A 174 5.09 -5.60 16.24
CA SER A 174 4.81 -6.97 16.68
C SER A 174 6.09 -7.76 16.75
N SER A 175 6.72 -7.73 17.94
CA SER A 175 7.58 -8.79 18.49
C SER A 175 8.30 -9.65 17.44
N ALA A 176 9.41 -9.12 16.92
CA ALA A 176 10.33 -9.86 16.08
C ALA A 176 10.93 -11.03 16.87
N THR A 177 10.37 -12.22 16.66
CA THR A 177 11.07 -13.50 16.92
C THR A 177 11.63 -14.09 15.62
N ASP A 178 11.43 -13.43 14.47
CA ASP A 178 11.88 -13.92 13.18
C ASP A 178 12.48 -12.77 12.35
N ASP A 179 13.81 -12.64 12.39
CA ASP A 179 14.62 -11.64 11.65
C ASP A 179 14.49 -11.76 10.11
N GLN A 180 13.67 -12.68 9.59
CA GLN A 180 13.54 -12.95 8.15
C GLN A 180 12.31 -12.34 7.48
N LEU A 181 11.30 -11.92 8.24
CA LEU A 181 10.08 -11.36 7.67
C LEU A 181 10.23 -9.85 7.47
N SER A 182 9.91 -9.37 6.27
CA SER A 182 9.84 -7.93 6.00
C SER A 182 8.77 -7.27 6.89
N PRO A 183 8.95 -5.99 7.28
CA PRO A 183 7.99 -5.29 8.13
C PRO A 183 6.57 -5.35 7.58
N PHE A 184 5.57 -5.33 8.47
CA PHE A 184 4.17 -5.49 8.05
C PHE A 184 3.78 -4.48 6.96
N GLY A 185 4.16 -3.20 7.12
CA GLY A 185 3.89 -2.16 6.12
C GLY A 185 4.47 -2.45 4.72
N ARG A 186 5.66 -3.09 4.65
CA ARG A 186 6.26 -3.56 3.39
C ARG A 186 5.41 -4.66 2.77
N ARG A 187 5.02 -5.66 3.57
CA ARG A 187 4.19 -6.79 3.11
C ARG A 187 2.80 -6.34 2.65
N VAL A 188 2.24 -5.28 3.24
CA VAL A 188 0.99 -4.66 2.78
C VAL A 188 1.14 -4.11 1.36
N LEU A 189 2.16 -3.28 1.12
CA LEU A 189 2.35 -2.67 -0.20
C LEU A 189 2.81 -3.70 -1.25
N GLU A 190 3.55 -4.73 -0.87
CA GLU A 190 3.83 -5.88 -1.74
C GLU A 190 2.54 -6.61 -2.13
N THR A 191 1.64 -6.83 -1.17
CA THR A 191 0.31 -7.43 -1.45
C THR A 191 -0.51 -6.53 -2.38
N LEU A 192 -0.51 -5.21 -2.15
CA LEU A 192 -1.15 -4.24 -3.03
C LEU A 192 -0.59 -4.31 -4.45
N ALA A 193 0.73 -4.27 -4.59
CA ALA A 193 1.42 -4.36 -5.87
C ALA A 193 1.11 -5.66 -6.63
N SER A 194 1.16 -6.81 -5.95
CA SER A 194 0.83 -8.11 -6.54
C SER A 194 -0.63 -8.18 -6.99
N THR A 195 -1.56 -7.62 -6.21
CA THR A 195 -2.98 -7.61 -6.54
C THR A 195 -3.29 -6.69 -7.73
N LEU A 196 -2.68 -5.49 -7.78
CA LEU A 196 -2.79 -4.58 -8.93
C LEU A 196 -2.15 -5.16 -10.20
N ALA A 197 -1.02 -5.85 -10.07
CA ALA A 197 -0.39 -6.56 -11.19
C ALA A 197 -1.32 -7.67 -11.71
N SER A 198 -1.93 -8.46 -10.82
CA SER A 198 -2.90 -9.48 -11.20
C SER A 198 -4.09 -8.90 -11.94
N LEU A 199 -4.67 -7.78 -11.47
CA LEU A 199 -5.76 -7.11 -12.19
C LEU A 199 -5.33 -6.64 -13.59
N SER A 200 -4.13 -6.07 -13.69
CA SER A 200 -3.58 -5.60 -14.97
C SER A 200 -3.43 -6.77 -15.93
N THR A 201 -2.85 -7.89 -15.50
CA THR A 201 -2.73 -9.10 -16.31
C THR A 201 -4.09 -9.64 -16.76
N ILE A 202 -5.07 -9.75 -15.85
CA ILE A 202 -6.41 -10.21 -16.19
C ILE A 202 -7.04 -9.29 -17.26
N SER A 203 -6.86 -7.96 -17.14
CA SER A 203 -7.39 -6.99 -18.10
C SER A 203 -6.79 -7.09 -19.50
N GLU A 204 -5.58 -7.63 -19.65
CA GLU A 204 -4.92 -7.81 -20.95
C GLU A 204 -5.55 -8.94 -21.78
N HIS A 205 -6.16 -9.93 -21.14
CA HIS A 205 -6.74 -11.10 -21.82
C HIS A 205 -8.23 -11.32 -21.56
N VAL A 206 -8.85 -10.54 -20.66
CA VAL A 206 -10.28 -10.54 -20.41
C VAL A 206 -10.85 -9.16 -20.70
N ASP A 207 -11.62 -9.07 -21.79
CA ASP A 207 -12.47 -7.91 -22.05
C ASP A 207 -13.86 -8.15 -21.41
N PRO A 208 -14.19 -7.47 -20.29
CA PRO A 208 -15.44 -7.71 -19.59
C PRO A 208 -16.66 -7.56 -20.50
N ASP A 209 -16.63 -6.72 -21.53
CA ASP A 209 -17.79 -6.49 -22.40
C ASP A 209 -17.98 -7.59 -23.46
N LEU A 210 -16.96 -8.41 -23.70
CA LEU A 210 -16.97 -9.44 -24.75
C LEU A 210 -17.05 -10.87 -24.21
N VAL A 211 -16.70 -11.09 -22.94
CA VAL A 211 -16.72 -12.43 -22.33
C VAL A 211 -17.99 -12.71 -21.50
N GLY A 212 -18.41 -13.98 -21.52
CA GLY A 212 -19.53 -14.47 -20.71
C GLY A 212 -19.25 -14.49 -19.21
N GLU A 213 -20.29 -14.65 -18.39
CA GLU A 213 -20.22 -14.55 -16.92
C GLU A 213 -19.18 -15.50 -16.27
N ASP A 214 -18.90 -16.64 -16.89
CA ASP A 214 -18.00 -17.66 -16.35
C ASP A 214 -16.51 -17.44 -16.71
N ALA A 215 -16.19 -16.47 -17.58
CA ALA A 215 -14.81 -16.28 -18.04
C ALA A 215 -13.83 -15.84 -16.94
N LEU A 216 -14.35 -15.28 -15.84
CA LEU A 216 -13.56 -14.89 -14.68
C LEU A 216 -13.41 -16.02 -13.67
N ASP A 217 -14.11 -17.16 -13.84
CA ASP A 217 -14.10 -18.23 -12.83
C ASP A 217 -12.71 -18.85 -12.67
N SER A 218 -11.95 -18.99 -13.76
CA SER A 218 -10.57 -19.48 -13.73
C SER A 218 -9.59 -18.53 -13.05
N GLU A 219 -9.91 -17.24 -13.00
CA GLU A 219 -9.00 -16.19 -12.50
C GLU A 219 -9.10 -16.01 -10.99
N VAL A 220 -10.22 -16.42 -10.37
CA VAL A 220 -10.50 -16.14 -8.94
C VAL A 220 -9.43 -16.71 -8.02
N ASP A 221 -9.05 -17.97 -8.19
CA ASP A 221 -8.10 -18.64 -7.29
C ASP A 221 -6.74 -17.96 -7.29
N ASP A 222 -6.24 -17.61 -8.47
CA ASP A 222 -4.96 -16.94 -8.63
C ASP A 222 -5.04 -15.49 -8.15
N PHE A 223 -6.12 -14.77 -8.47
CA PHE A 223 -6.36 -13.42 -7.97
C PHE A 223 -6.38 -13.36 -6.43
N VAL A 224 -7.11 -14.26 -5.77
CA VAL A 224 -7.17 -14.34 -4.31
C VAL A 224 -5.80 -14.70 -3.72
N ARG A 225 -5.04 -15.58 -4.37
CA ARG A 225 -3.67 -15.94 -3.96
C ARG A 225 -2.73 -14.73 -3.97
N GLN A 226 -2.91 -13.80 -4.92
CA GLN A 226 -2.14 -12.55 -5.00
C GLN A 226 -2.56 -11.50 -3.96
N GLY A 227 -3.70 -11.67 -3.29
CA GLY A 227 -4.25 -10.71 -2.32
C GLY A 227 -5.58 -10.09 -2.73
N GLY A 228 -6.15 -10.53 -3.85
CA GLY A 228 -7.46 -10.12 -4.30
C GLY A 228 -8.57 -10.45 -3.29
N SER A 229 -9.49 -9.50 -3.10
CA SER A 229 -10.70 -9.70 -2.30
C SER A 229 -11.84 -8.86 -2.86
N VAL A 230 -13.08 -9.18 -2.48
CA VAL A 230 -14.27 -8.39 -2.84
C VAL A 230 -14.10 -6.94 -2.39
N ASP A 231 -13.63 -6.71 -1.16
CA ASP A 231 -13.38 -5.37 -0.63
C ASP A 231 -12.31 -4.61 -1.44
N PHE A 232 -11.29 -5.32 -1.94
CA PHE A 232 -10.28 -4.72 -2.80
C PHE A 232 -10.88 -4.30 -4.15
N CYS A 233 -11.61 -5.20 -4.80
CA CYS A 233 -12.34 -4.93 -6.04
C CYS A 233 -13.29 -3.72 -5.90
N ASP A 234 -14.07 -3.69 -4.81
CA ASP A 234 -14.98 -2.58 -4.51
C ASP A 234 -14.20 -1.26 -4.32
N ALA A 235 -13.03 -1.28 -3.68
CA ALA A 235 -12.18 -0.10 -3.51
C ALA A 235 -11.60 0.41 -4.84
N ILE A 236 -11.11 -0.49 -5.71
CA ILE A 236 -10.58 -0.14 -7.03
C ILE A 236 -11.66 0.47 -7.91
N TYR A 237 -12.87 -0.11 -7.93
CA TYR A 237 -14.02 0.46 -8.63
C TYR A 237 -14.35 1.88 -8.14
N LYS A 238 -14.38 2.09 -6.81
CA LYS A 238 -14.68 3.41 -6.21
C LYS A 238 -13.62 4.47 -6.50
N LEU A 239 -12.34 4.10 -6.69
CA LEU A 239 -11.29 5.05 -7.05
C LEU A 239 -11.59 5.76 -8.39
N VAL A 240 -12.18 5.04 -9.35
CA VAL A 240 -12.53 5.55 -10.68
C VAL A 240 -13.95 6.12 -10.69
N GLU A 241 -14.95 5.26 -10.51
CA GLU A 241 -16.37 5.63 -10.69
C GLU A 241 -16.91 6.48 -9.53
N GLY A 242 -16.45 6.21 -8.31
CA GLY A 242 -16.86 6.99 -7.12
C GLY A 242 -16.49 8.46 -7.24
N ALA A 243 -15.27 8.74 -7.70
CA ALA A 243 -14.72 10.08 -7.87
C ALA A 243 -14.85 10.63 -9.30
N LYS A 244 -15.58 9.96 -10.21
CA LYS A 244 -15.74 10.34 -11.64
C LYS A 244 -14.42 10.60 -12.38
N GLN A 245 -13.40 9.82 -12.04
CA GLN A 245 -12.08 9.95 -12.65
C GLN A 245 -12.06 9.15 -13.95
N GLN A 246 -11.44 9.68 -15.00
CA GLN A 246 -11.22 8.89 -16.22
C GLN A 246 -10.08 7.88 -16.03
N ARG A 247 -9.12 8.23 -15.18
CA ARG A 247 -7.89 7.49 -14.97
C ARG A 247 -7.30 7.81 -13.60
N VAL A 248 -6.89 6.77 -12.89
CA VAL A 248 -6.14 6.87 -11.63
C VAL A 248 -4.78 6.21 -11.84
N GLU A 249 -3.72 6.90 -11.46
CA GLU A 249 -2.37 6.33 -11.45
C GLU A 249 -2.00 5.99 -10.00
N VAL A 250 -1.58 4.76 -9.76
CA VAL A 250 -1.07 4.30 -8.47
C VAL A 250 0.42 4.02 -8.61
N GLU A 251 1.22 4.79 -7.89
CA GLU A 251 2.68 4.69 -7.92
C GLU A 251 3.21 4.28 -6.54
N LEU A 252 4.12 3.32 -6.49
CA LEU A 252 4.74 2.80 -5.28
C LEU A 252 6.22 3.20 -5.23
N SER A 253 6.69 3.59 -4.06
CA SER A 253 8.10 3.85 -3.81
C SER A 253 8.54 3.06 -2.59
N TRP A 254 9.59 2.26 -2.76
CA TRP A 254 10.13 1.40 -1.72
C TRP A 254 11.23 2.14 -0.95
N SER A 255 11.09 2.24 0.37
CA SER A 255 12.16 2.73 1.22
C SER A 255 13.39 1.81 1.12
N ARG A 256 14.58 2.41 1.23
CA ARG A 256 15.85 1.69 1.28
C ARG A 256 16.09 0.95 2.59
N ALA A 257 15.21 1.14 3.59
CA ALA A 257 15.24 0.45 4.87
C ALA A 257 15.21 -1.07 4.74
N VAL A 258 14.52 -1.56 3.73
CA VAL A 258 14.31 -2.97 3.48
C VAL A 258 14.56 -3.21 2.00
N THR A 259 15.19 -4.35 1.68
CA THR A 259 15.48 -4.72 0.29
C THR A 259 14.20 -4.63 -0.54
N ALA A 260 14.23 -3.83 -1.61
CA ALA A 260 13.07 -3.66 -2.48
C ALA A 260 12.72 -4.97 -3.21
N PRO A 261 11.43 -5.26 -3.42
CA PRO A 261 11.02 -6.40 -4.23
C PRO A 261 11.49 -6.22 -5.68
N LYS A 262 12.13 -7.25 -6.26
CA LYS A 262 12.79 -7.14 -7.58
C LYS A 262 11.86 -7.28 -8.79
N LEU A 263 10.66 -7.86 -8.61
CA LEU A 263 9.81 -8.34 -9.71
C LEU A 263 8.44 -7.64 -9.78
N LEU A 264 8.19 -6.64 -8.94
CA LEU A 264 6.90 -5.96 -8.89
C LEU A 264 6.97 -4.62 -9.64
N PRO A 265 6.01 -4.34 -10.55
CA PRO A 265 5.86 -3.00 -11.09
C PRO A 265 5.66 -1.98 -9.97
N VAL A 266 6.09 -0.75 -10.22
CA VAL A 266 5.93 0.36 -9.28
C VAL A 266 4.91 1.40 -9.74
N SER A 267 4.32 1.21 -10.92
CA SER A 267 3.33 2.12 -11.48
C SER A 267 2.21 1.32 -12.12
N TYR A 268 0.98 1.65 -11.75
CA TYR A 268 -0.23 1.01 -12.21
C TYR A 268 -1.21 2.07 -12.69
N VAL A 269 -1.94 1.76 -13.75
CA VAL A 269 -3.00 2.62 -14.27
C VAL A 269 -4.31 1.90 -14.06
N ILE A 270 -5.27 2.58 -13.44
CA ILE A 270 -6.63 2.11 -13.25
C ILE A 270 -7.53 3.03 -14.07
N ASP A 271 -7.96 2.53 -15.21
CA ASP A 271 -8.94 3.20 -16.08
C ASP A 271 -10.32 2.57 -15.91
N LYS A 272 -11.27 2.98 -16.76
CA LYS A 272 -12.63 2.46 -16.73
C LYS A 272 -12.70 0.95 -16.98
N GLN A 273 -11.88 0.41 -17.89
CA GLN A 273 -11.89 -1.03 -18.17
C GLN A 273 -11.47 -1.83 -16.94
N ILE A 274 -10.42 -1.42 -16.24
CA ILE A 274 -9.97 -2.08 -15.00
C ILE A 274 -10.99 -1.89 -13.88
N ALA A 275 -11.66 -0.74 -13.79
CA ALA A 275 -12.73 -0.52 -12.82
C ALA A 275 -13.91 -1.48 -13.04
N ASP A 276 -14.41 -1.57 -14.28
CA ASP A 276 -15.53 -2.45 -14.65
C ASP A 276 -15.15 -3.94 -14.49
N LEU A 277 -13.91 -4.31 -14.84
CA LEU A 277 -13.36 -5.64 -14.56
C LEU A 277 -13.35 -5.92 -13.05
N SER A 278 -12.92 -4.96 -12.23
CA SER A 278 -12.85 -5.12 -10.78
C SER A 278 -14.23 -5.39 -10.18
N GLU A 279 -15.27 -4.66 -10.62
CA GLU A 279 -16.65 -4.90 -10.18
C GLU A 279 -17.11 -6.33 -10.52
N ARG A 280 -16.89 -6.78 -11.76
CA ARG A 280 -17.28 -8.12 -12.21
C ARG A 280 -16.50 -9.21 -11.47
N LEU A 281 -15.19 -9.06 -11.33
CA LEU A 281 -14.34 -10.00 -10.61
C LEU A 281 -14.75 -10.10 -9.13
N GLY A 282 -15.05 -8.97 -8.48
CA GLY A 282 -15.57 -8.95 -7.11
C GLY A 282 -16.90 -9.70 -6.98
N ASN A 283 -17.80 -9.56 -7.95
CA ASN A 283 -19.06 -10.32 -7.98
C ASN A 283 -18.82 -11.83 -8.17
N THR A 284 -17.87 -12.22 -9.01
CA THR A 284 -17.47 -13.63 -9.20
C THR A 284 -16.88 -14.23 -7.94
N VAL A 285 -15.94 -13.54 -7.28
CA VAL A 285 -15.36 -13.95 -5.98
C VAL A 285 -16.47 -14.14 -4.93
N ARG A 286 -17.42 -13.19 -4.86
CA ARG A 286 -18.56 -13.26 -3.94
C ARG A 286 -19.45 -14.47 -4.22
N ARG A 287 -19.75 -14.75 -5.49
CA ARG A 287 -20.55 -15.91 -5.92
C ARG A 287 -19.90 -17.22 -5.53
N GLN A 288 -18.60 -17.38 -5.82
CA GLN A 288 -17.87 -18.61 -5.51
C GLN A 288 -17.79 -18.85 -3.99
N TRP A 289 -17.48 -17.83 -3.19
CA TRP A 289 -17.46 -17.93 -1.74
C TRP A 289 -18.82 -18.35 -1.14
N GLN A 290 -19.92 -17.81 -1.67
CA GLN A 290 -21.26 -18.22 -1.24
C GLN A 290 -21.60 -19.68 -1.60
N ALA A 291 -21.07 -20.19 -2.72
CA ALA A 291 -21.23 -21.59 -3.10
C ALA A 291 -20.48 -22.54 -2.16
N GLU A 292 -19.27 -22.14 -1.72
CA GLU A 292 -18.50 -22.89 -0.73
C GLU A 292 -19.22 -22.99 0.62
N LEU A 293 -19.79 -21.88 1.11
CA LEU A 293 -20.57 -21.87 2.36
C LEU A 293 -21.81 -22.77 2.32
N LYS A 294 -22.45 -22.90 1.16
CA LYS A 294 -23.61 -23.79 0.97
C LYS A 294 -23.20 -25.26 0.91
N THR A 295 -21.93 -25.57 0.69
CA THR A 295 -21.43 -26.93 0.58
C THR A 295 -21.08 -27.50 1.96
N VAL A 296 -22.09 -28.03 2.66
CA VAL A 296 -21.88 -28.76 3.92
C VAL A 296 -21.23 -30.12 3.60
N LYS A 297 -19.92 -30.26 3.84
CA LYS A 297 -19.24 -31.56 3.81
C LYS A 297 -19.31 -32.18 5.21
N GLY A 298 -20.01 -33.30 5.34
CA GLY A 298 -20.07 -34.11 6.55
C GLY A 298 -20.04 -35.59 6.22
N THR A 299 -19.43 -36.40 7.09
CA THR A 299 -19.47 -37.85 6.97
C THR A 299 -20.93 -38.31 7.06
N VAL A 300 -21.41 -39.07 6.07
CA VAL A 300 -22.76 -39.65 6.12
C VAL A 300 -22.79 -40.72 7.22
N ILE A 301 -23.20 -40.34 8.42
CA ILE A 301 -23.22 -41.22 9.61
C ILE A 301 -24.43 -42.16 9.62
N ARG A 302 -25.50 -41.87 8.85
CA ARG A 302 -26.66 -42.76 8.72
C ARG A 302 -27.53 -42.40 7.52
N LEU A 303 -27.78 -43.37 6.63
CA LEU A 303 -28.83 -43.32 5.61
C LEU A 303 -30.07 -44.04 6.15
N GLY A 304 -31.14 -43.31 6.42
CA GLY A 304 -32.42 -43.88 6.86
C GLY A 304 -33.43 -43.94 5.70
N ALA A 305 -33.83 -45.14 5.28
CA ALA A 305 -34.93 -45.31 4.34
C ALA A 305 -36.26 -44.95 5.00
N ARG A 306 -37.05 -44.09 4.35
CA ARG A 306 -38.35 -43.61 4.88
C ARG A 306 -39.42 -44.70 4.73
N GLU A 307 -39.76 -45.37 5.82
CA GLU A 307 -40.87 -46.33 5.85
C GLU A 307 -42.23 -45.65 5.63
N ARG A 308 -42.97 -46.11 4.62
CA ARG A 308 -44.36 -45.68 4.35
C ARG A 308 -45.28 -46.24 5.44
N ARG A 309 -45.81 -45.38 6.33
CA ARG A 309 -46.89 -45.74 7.26
C ARG A 309 -48.14 -46.15 6.47
N ARG A 310 -48.47 -47.45 6.48
CA ARG A 310 -49.82 -47.96 6.12
C ARG A 310 -50.78 -47.65 7.27
N GLY A 311 -51.87 -46.94 6.96
CA GLY A 311 -52.88 -46.53 7.92
C GLY A 311 -53.63 -47.70 8.56
N ARG A 312 -53.92 -47.57 9.87
CA ARG A 312 -54.93 -48.39 10.55
C ARG A 312 -56.30 -47.71 10.41
N ARG A 313 -57.28 -48.45 9.88
CA ARG A 313 -58.71 -48.13 9.95
C ARG A 313 -59.20 -48.43 11.37
N CYS A 314 -59.96 -47.51 11.95
CA CYS A 314 -60.81 -47.76 13.11
C CYS A 314 -62.10 -48.46 12.66
N TYR A 315 -62.52 -49.49 13.37
CA TYR A 315 -63.90 -49.98 13.42
C TYR A 315 -64.18 -50.45 14.85
N GLY A 316 -65.33 -50.03 15.39
CA GLY A 316 -65.99 -50.61 16.56
C GLY A 316 -65.48 -50.12 17.90
#